data_AF-A0AAW5FFX7-F1
#
_entry.id   AF-A0AAW5FFX7-F1
#
_cell.length_a   1.000
_cell.length_b   1.000
_cell.length_c   1.000
_cell.angle_alpha   90.00
_cell.angle_beta   90.00
_cell.angle_gamma   90.00
#
_symmetry.space_group_name_H-M   'P 1'
#
loop_
_entity.id
_entity.type
_entity.pdbx_description
1 polymer ?
#
loop_
_entity_poly.entity_id
_entity_poly.type
_entity_poly.pdbx_seq_one_letter_code
_entity_poly.pdbx_strand_id
1 'polypeptide(L)'
;MAGKISMGARREVVSAVTEQYRSAKRAEKGRILDALCATTGWHRKHAMRALRRRTTVGPSKVEKPQERKRRYGTTIKDAMTALWEASDRVCGKRLKVMVPTLLPALEQHGRLRLGQADVIVFWPSAPPPLIACSSM
;
A
#
# COMPACT_ATOMS: atom_id res chain seq x y z
N MET A 1 -0.32 23.61 29.11
CA MET A 1 0.25 22.36 28.58
C MET A 1 -0.69 21.22 28.93
N ALA A 2 -1.44 20.68 27.96
CA ALA A 2 -2.32 19.53 28.22
C ALA A 2 -1.44 18.34 28.60
N GLY A 3 -1.61 17.83 29.82
CA GLY A 3 -0.87 16.70 30.35
C GLY A 3 -0.92 15.51 29.40
N LYS A 4 0.10 14.64 29.45
CA LYS A 4 0.24 13.48 28.55
C LYS A 4 -0.93 12.51 28.77
N ILE A 5 -2.06 12.75 28.09
CA ILE A 5 -3.18 11.80 28.05
C ILE A 5 -2.69 10.55 27.32
N SER A 6 -2.82 9.40 27.97
CA SER A 6 -2.49 8.12 27.36
C SER A 6 -3.33 7.88 26.11
N MET A 7 -2.82 7.09 25.17
CA MET A 7 -3.59 6.76 23.96
C MET A 7 -4.88 5.98 24.27
N GLY A 8 -4.94 5.24 25.38
CA GLY A 8 -6.15 4.59 25.87
C GLY A 8 -7.22 5.59 26.28
N ALA A 9 -6.87 6.54 27.16
CA ALA A 9 -7.79 7.59 27.61
C ALA A 9 -8.28 8.46 26.44
N ARG A 10 -7.43 8.74 25.44
CA ARG A 10 -7.88 9.43 24.21
C ARG A 10 -8.93 8.63 23.44
N ARG A 11 -8.81 7.30 23.37
CA ARG A 11 -9.80 6.43 22.70
C ARG A 11 -11.13 6.40 23.45
N GLU A 12 -11.10 6.41 24.77
CA GLU A 12 -12.29 6.47 25.62
C GLU A 12 -13.04 7.81 25.45
N VAL A 13 -12.31 8.93 25.48
CA VAL A 13 -12.88 10.26 25.22
C VAL A 13 -13.51 10.34 23.83
N VAL A 14 -12.80 9.88 22.80
CA VAL A 14 -13.37 9.79 21.44
C VAL A 14 -14.60 8.88 21.43
N SER A 15 -14.60 7.81 22.22
CA SER A 15 -15.71 6.87 22.28
C SER A 15 -16.98 7.49 22.83
N ALA A 16 -16.88 8.17 23.97
CA ALA A 16 -17.99 8.84 24.63
C ALA A 16 -18.60 9.93 23.73
N VAL A 17 -17.75 10.66 23.00
CA VAL A 17 -18.17 11.79 22.15
C VAL A 17 -18.70 11.33 20.78
N THR A 18 -18.43 10.08 20.36
CA THR A 18 -18.82 9.59 19.03
C THR A 18 -20.33 9.65 18.81
N GLU A 19 -21.12 9.25 19.80
CA GLU A 19 -22.58 9.17 19.66
C GLU A 19 -23.22 10.56 19.60
N GLN A 20 -22.76 11.48 20.45
CA GLN A 20 -23.16 12.89 20.41
C GLN A 20 -22.75 13.55 19.08
N TYR A 21 -21.56 13.27 18.57
CA TYR A 21 -21.13 13.77 17.27
C TYR A 21 -21.96 13.23 16.11
N ARG A 22 -22.50 12.01 16.21
CA ARG A 22 -23.39 11.42 15.19
C ARG A 22 -24.72 12.15 15.11
N SER A 23 -25.38 12.36 16.24
CA SER A 23 -26.70 12.98 16.34
C SER A 23 -26.68 14.52 16.23
N ALA A 24 -25.53 15.16 16.47
CA ALA A 24 -25.39 16.61 16.47
C ALA A 24 -25.63 17.29 15.10
N LYS A 25 -26.17 18.51 15.16
CA LYS A 25 -26.30 19.42 13.99
C LYS A 25 -24.96 20.07 13.64
N ARG A 26 -24.85 20.73 12.48
CA ARG A 26 -23.58 21.29 11.96
C ARG A 26 -22.86 22.24 12.94
N ALA A 27 -23.61 23.12 13.63
CA ALA A 27 -23.05 24.05 14.59
C ALA A 27 -22.50 23.33 15.85
N GLU A 28 -23.25 22.35 16.33
CA GLU A 28 -22.91 21.55 17.52
C GLU A 28 -21.72 20.61 17.26
N LYS A 29 -21.65 20.02 16.05
CA LYS A 29 -20.46 19.28 15.59
C LYS A 29 -19.19 20.10 15.64
N GLY A 30 -19.29 21.40 15.36
CA GLY A 30 -18.17 22.35 15.49
C GLY A 30 -17.67 22.43 16.92
N ARG A 31 -18.59 22.69 17.87
CA ARG A 31 -18.29 22.80 19.32
C ARG A 31 -17.71 21.51 19.89
N ILE A 32 -18.28 20.37 19.50
CA ILE A 32 -17.79 19.04 19.90
C ILE A 32 -16.34 18.82 19.41
N LEU A 33 -16.02 19.22 18.18
CA LEU A 33 -14.66 19.12 17.66
C LEU A 33 -13.69 20.04 18.39
N ASP A 34 -14.09 21.27 18.72
CA ASP A 34 -13.26 22.22 19.47
C ASP A 34 -12.93 21.69 20.87
N ALA A 35 -13.94 21.19 21.58
CA ALA A 35 -13.76 20.55 22.89
C ALA A 35 -12.83 19.32 22.80
N LEU A 36 -12.98 18.48 21.76
CA LEU A 36 -12.13 17.31 21.58
C LEU A 36 -10.67 17.69 21.28
N CYS A 37 -10.45 18.76 20.51
CA CYS A 37 -9.10 19.27 20.25
C CYS A 37 -8.46 19.85 21.51
N ALA A 38 -9.21 20.60 22.31
CA ALA A 38 -8.74 21.16 23.58
C ALA A 38 -8.34 20.06 24.59
N THR A 39 -9.15 18.99 24.69
CA THR A 39 -8.88 17.88 25.60
C THR A 39 -7.73 17.01 25.13
N THR A 40 -7.70 16.60 23.85
CA THR A 40 -6.71 15.62 23.36
C THR A 40 -5.40 16.24 22.87
N GLY A 41 -5.37 17.56 22.62
CA GLY A 41 -4.29 18.26 21.95
C GLY A 41 -4.16 17.92 20.45
N TRP A 42 -5.17 17.28 19.86
CA TRP A 42 -5.16 16.94 18.44
C TRP A 42 -5.50 18.14 17.55
N HIS A 43 -4.92 18.15 16.35
CA HIS A 43 -5.36 19.05 15.30
C HIS A 43 -6.77 18.69 14.82
N ARG A 44 -7.58 19.70 14.47
CA ARG A 44 -8.99 19.54 14.05
C ARG A 44 -9.21 18.48 12.97
N LYS A 45 -8.30 18.39 12.00
CA LYS A 45 -8.36 17.39 10.92
C LYS A 45 -8.21 15.95 11.45
N HIS A 46 -7.38 15.75 12.46
CA HIS A 46 -7.18 14.46 13.09
C HIS A 46 -8.40 14.06 13.93
N ALA A 47 -8.90 14.97 14.76
CA ALA A 47 -10.13 14.81 15.54
C ALA A 47 -11.32 14.40 14.66
N MET A 48 -11.52 15.10 13.54
CA MET A 48 -12.58 14.79 12.58
C MET A 48 -12.40 13.40 11.94
N ARG A 49 -11.17 13.02 11.57
CA ARG A 49 -10.88 11.70 10.99
C ARG A 49 -11.14 10.57 12.00
N ALA A 50 -10.78 10.78 13.27
CA ALA A 50 -11.01 9.83 14.35
C ALA A 50 -12.51 9.57 14.58
N LEU A 51 -13.31 10.63 14.67
CA LEU A 51 -14.76 10.52 14.84
C LEU A 51 -15.44 9.90 13.61
N ARG A 52 -15.08 10.32 12.39
CA ARG A 52 -15.64 9.74 11.15
C ARG A 52 -15.37 8.25 11.02
N ARG A 53 -14.14 7.80 11.29
CA ARG A 53 -13.78 6.37 11.23
C ARG A 53 -14.63 5.55 12.18
N ARG A 54 -14.84 6.05 13.41
CA ARG A 54 -15.63 5.33 14.41
C ARG A 54 -17.12 5.34 14.08
N THR A 55 -17.60 6.42 13.45
CA THR A 55 -18.98 6.49 12.94
C THR A 55 -19.24 5.45 11.85
N THR A 56 -18.33 5.31 10.88
CA THR A 56 -18.48 4.42 9.73
C THR A 56 -18.26 2.94 10.07
N VAL A 57 -17.31 2.64 10.97
CA VAL A 57 -16.82 1.26 11.16
C VAL A 57 -17.44 0.59 12.40
N GLY A 58 -18.11 1.34 13.28
CA GLY A 58 -18.61 0.84 14.55
C GLY A 58 -17.47 0.60 15.57
N PRO A 59 -17.78 0.50 16.88
CA PRO A 59 -16.77 0.45 17.94
C PRO A 59 -15.90 -0.82 17.95
N SER A 60 -16.25 -1.85 17.17
CA SER A 60 -15.66 -3.20 17.26
C SER A 60 -14.72 -3.57 16.09
N LYS A 61 -14.86 -2.94 14.91
CA LYS A 61 -13.96 -3.25 13.79
C LYS A 61 -12.79 -2.28 13.76
N VAL A 62 -11.65 -2.69 14.30
CA VAL A 62 -10.38 -2.17 13.78
C VAL A 62 -10.32 -2.69 12.35
N GLU A 63 -10.50 -1.81 11.35
CA GLU A 63 -10.22 -2.14 9.96
C GLU A 63 -8.79 -2.71 9.92
N LYS A 64 -8.67 -4.04 9.78
CA LYS A 64 -7.42 -4.64 9.33
C LYS A 64 -7.07 -3.87 8.05
N PRO A 65 -5.82 -3.39 7.89
CA PRO A 65 -5.42 -2.73 6.65
C PRO A 65 -5.91 -3.60 5.50
N GLN A 66 -6.80 -3.04 4.67
CA GLN A 66 -7.38 -3.77 3.56
C GLN A 66 -6.22 -4.39 2.79
N GLU A 67 -6.14 -5.72 2.79
CA GLU A 67 -5.03 -6.40 2.16
C GLU A 67 -5.09 -6.05 0.67
N ARG A 68 -4.12 -5.24 0.23
CA ARG A 68 -4.10 -4.75 -1.15
C ARG A 68 -3.98 -5.99 -2.03
N LYS A 69 -5.03 -6.29 -2.81
CA LYS A 69 -5.03 -7.42 -3.75
C LYS A 69 -3.72 -7.40 -4.55
N ARG A 70 -2.92 -8.46 -4.41
CA ARG A 70 -1.62 -8.57 -5.08
C ARG A 70 -1.89 -8.63 -6.58
N ARG A 71 -1.38 -7.63 -7.32
CA ARG A 71 -1.56 -7.54 -8.78
C ARG A 71 -0.61 -8.46 -9.55
N TYR A 72 0.50 -8.87 -8.93
CA TYR A 72 1.51 -9.72 -9.53
C TYR A 72 1.61 -11.01 -8.72
N GLY A 73 1.64 -12.15 -9.42
CA GLY A 73 1.82 -13.48 -8.83
C GLY A 73 3.24 -13.65 -8.27
N THR A 74 3.45 -14.76 -7.55
CA THR A 74 4.75 -15.13 -6.99
C THR A 74 5.82 -15.28 -8.06
N THR A 75 5.48 -15.85 -9.23
CA THR A 75 6.38 -16.03 -10.38
C THR A 75 7.04 -14.71 -10.82
N ILE A 76 6.24 -13.64 -10.96
CA ILE A 76 6.75 -12.32 -11.35
C ILE A 76 7.63 -11.72 -10.26
N LYS A 77 7.30 -11.96 -8.98
CA LYS A 77 8.10 -11.49 -7.86
C LYS A 77 9.46 -12.18 -7.82
N ASP A 78 9.50 -13.48 -8.03
CA ASP A 78 10.72 -14.27 -8.00
C ASP A 78 11.63 -13.90 -9.18
N ALA A 79 11.05 -13.73 -10.37
CA ALA A 79 11.77 -13.25 -11.54
C ALA A 79 12.32 -11.83 -11.36
N MET A 80 11.52 -10.91 -10.80
CA MET A 80 11.99 -9.56 -10.47
C MET A 80 13.13 -9.60 -9.43
N THR A 81 13.09 -10.55 -8.50
CA THR A 81 14.13 -10.71 -7.48
C THR A 81 15.43 -11.20 -8.11
N ALA A 82 15.38 -12.22 -8.98
CA ALA A 82 16.54 -12.70 -9.72
C ALA A 82 17.17 -11.60 -10.60
N LEU A 83 16.35 -10.80 -11.27
CA LEU A 83 16.80 -9.67 -12.07
C LEU A 83 17.46 -8.57 -11.21
N TRP A 84 16.89 -8.30 -10.04
CA TRP A 84 17.42 -7.33 -9.08
C TRP A 84 18.75 -7.80 -8.48
N GLU A 85 18.91 -9.09 -8.23
CA GLU A 85 20.17 -9.68 -7.76
C GLU A 85 21.25 -9.69 -8.85
N ALA A 86 20.88 -10.00 -10.09
CA ALA A 86 21.80 -9.97 -11.23
C ALA A 86 22.28 -8.56 -11.61
N SER A 87 21.60 -7.51 -11.12
CA SER A 87 21.91 -6.11 -11.40
C SER A 87 22.51 -5.37 -10.19
N ASP A 88 23.17 -6.09 -9.29
CA ASP A 88 23.79 -5.51 -8.08
C ASP A 88 22.83 -4.69 -7.22
N ARG A 89 21.55 -5.10 -7.18
CA ARG A 89 20.50 -4.49 -6.37
C ARG A 89 20.25 -3.01 -6.67
N VAL A 90 20.40 -2.59 -7.93
CA VAL A 90 20.13 -1.21 -8.37
C VAL A 90 18.69 -0.76 -8.09
N CYS A 91 18.49 0.55 -7.99
CA CYS A 91 17.17 1.13 -7.79
C CYS A 91 16.23 0.79 -8.96
N GLY A 92 14.94 0.61 -8.68
CA GLY A 92 13.94 0.18 -9.67
C GLY A 92 13.86 1.06 -10.93
N LYS A 93 14.22 2.35 -10.83
CA LYS A 93 14.30 3.27 -11.98
C LYS A 93 15.40 2.87 -12.96
N ARG A 94 16.58 2.47 -12.46
CA ARG A 94 17.68 1.96 -13.30
C ARG A 94 17.38 0.56 -13.78
N LEU A 95 16.84 -0.30 -12.90
CA LEU A 95 16.43 -1.66 -13.25
C LEU A 95 15.50 -1.65 -14.46
N LYS A 96 14.49 -0.75 -14.49
CA LYS A 96 13.55 -0.60 -15.62
C LYS A 96 14.25 -0.43 -16.98
N VAL A 97 15.34 0.34 -17.02
CA VAL A 97 16.09 0.61 -18.26
C VAL A 97 16.98 -0.57 -18.63
N MET A 98 17.46 -1.34 -17.66
CA MET A 98 18.35 -2.47 -17.86
C MET A 98 17.61 -3.79 -18.16
N VAL A 99 16.32 -3.90 -17.80
CA VAL A 99 15.50 -5.11 -18.04
C VAL A 99 15.60 -5.61 -19.49
N PRO A 100 15.49 -4.78 -20.53
CA PRO A 100 15.51 -5.26 -21.93
C PRO A 100 16.83 -5.94 -22.31
N THR A 101 17.94 -5.58 -21.65
CA THR A 101 19.26 -6.17 -21.92
C THR A 101 19.53 -7.37 -21.01
N LEU A 102 19.10 -7.32 -19.75
CA LEU A 102 19.36 -8.37 -18.78
C LEU A 102 18.43 -9.57 -18.92
N LEU A 103 17.18 -9.38 -19.34
CA LEU A 103 16.19 -10.44 -19.45
C LEU A 103 16.63 -11.51 -20.48
N PRO A 104 17.02 -11.17 -21.72
CA PRO A 104 17.45 -12.17 -22.71
C PRO A 104 18.73 -12.89 -22.28
N ALA A 105 19.67 -12.18 -21.65
CA ALA A 105 20.90 -12.77 -21.15
C ALA A 105 20.63 -13.82 -20.05
N LEU A 106 19.70 -13.54 -19.13
CA LEU A 106 19.34 -14.48 -18.05
C LEU A 106 18.57 -15.71 -18.56
N GLU A 107 17.74 -15.55 -19.60
CA GLU A 107 17.07 -16.67 -20.29
C GLU A 107 18.09 -17.55 -21.03
N GLN A 108 19.03 -16.96 -21.77
CA GLN A 108 20.08 -17.68 -22.49
C GLN A 108 21.01 -18.47 -21.55
N HIS A 109 21.32 -17.91 -20.38
CA HIS A 109 22.12 -18.60 -19.36
C HIS A 109 21.31 -19.56 -18.48
N GLY A 110 20.02 -19.78 -18.77
CA GLY A 110 19.16 -20.71 -18.05
C GLY A 110 18.90 -20.34 -16.59
N ARG A 111 19.21 -19.10 -16.19
CA ARG A 111 19.02 -18.60 -14.81
C ARG A 111 17.59 -18.15 -14.53
N LEU A 112 16.79 -18.00 -15.58
CA LEU A 112 15.39 -17.63 -15.51
C LEU A 112 14.59 -18.42 -16.55
N ARG A 113 13.48 -19.03 -16.15
CA ARG A 113 12.46 -19.58 -17.07
C ARG A 113 11.15 -18.84 -16.82
N LEU A 114 10.84 -17.88 -17.68
CA LEU A 114 9.54 -17.22 -17.70
C LEU A 114 8.64 -17.87 -18.73
N GLY A 115 7.35 -18.00 -18.43
CA GLY A 115 6.36 -18.34 -19.45
C GLY A 115 6.09 -17.12 -20.34
N GLN A 116 5.71 -17.34 -21.61
CA GLN A 116 5.40 -16.26 -22.55
C GLN A 116 4.38 -15.24 -22.00
N ALA A 117 3.45 -15.69 -21.16
CA ALA A 117 2.46 -14.85 -20.48
C ALA A 117 3.07 -13.88 -19.45
N ASP A 118 4.19 -14.24 -18.83
CA ASP A 118 4.91 -13.39 -17.85
C ASP A 118 5.78 -12.33 -18.56
N VAL A 119 6.34 -12.68 -19.72
CA VAL A 119 7.15 -11.77 -20.54
C VAL A 119 6.30 -10.63 -21.12
N ILE A 120 5.05 -10.90 -21.51
CA ILE A 120 4.11 -9.89 -22.02
C ILE A 120 3.79 -8.82 -20.95
N VAL A 121 3.81 -9.19 -19.66
CA VAL A 121 3.64 -8.24 -18.55
C VAL A 121 4.84 -7.31 -18.41
N PHE A 122 6.04 -7.78 -18.73
CA PHE A 122 7.25 -6.97 -18.77
C PHE A 122 7.33 -6.11 -20.03
N TRP A 123 6.77 -6.58 -21.15
CA TRP A 123 6.93 -5.94 -22.44
C TRP A 123 5.77 -6.21 -23.42
N PRO A 124 4.84 -5.25 -23.64
CA PRO A 124 3.69 -5.43 -24.53
C PRO A 124 4.01 -5.32 -26.04
N SER A 125 5.23 -4.98 -26.45
CA SER A 125 5.61 -4.74 -27.86
C SER A 125 6.88 -5.47 -28.31
N ALA A 126 7.14 -6.69 -27.83
CA ALA A 126 8.41 -7.40 -28.07
C ALA A 126 8.14 -8.32 -29.25
N PRO A 127 9.04 -8.35 -30.24
CA PRO A 127 8.99 -9.42 -31.22
C PRO A 127 9.11 -10.75 -30.46
N PRO A 128 8.32 -11.78 -30.82
CA PRO A 128 8.40 -13.08 -30.17
C PRO A 128 9.85 -13.59 -30.23
N PRO A 129 10.32 -14.33 -29.20
CA PRO A 129 11.62 -14.95 -29.26
C PRO A 129 11.65 -15.83 -30.50
N LEU A 130 12.67 -15.62 -31.33
CA LEU A 130 12.99 -16.51 -32.44
C LEU A 130 13.25 -17.89 -31.83
N ILE A 131 12.21 -18.71 -31.83
CA ILE A 131 12.27 -20.13 -31.52
C ILE A 131 13.29 -20.71 -32.51
N ALA A 132 14.43 -21.13 -31.97
CA ALA A 132 15.34 -22.13 -32.51
C ALA A 132 15.63 -22.08 -34.02
N CYS A 133 16.70 -21.40 -34.40
CA CYS A 133 17.45 -21.74 -35.61
C CYS A 133 18.73 -22.47 -35.18
N SER A 134 18.61 -23.78 -34.93
CA SER A 134 19.65 -24.82 -34.75
C SER A 134 18.86 -26.05 -34.23
N SER A 135 18.68 -27.18 -34.92
CA SER A 135 19.59 -27.91 -35.80
C SER A 135 18.82 -28.96 -36.62
N MET A 136 19.34 -29.26 -37.83
CA MET A 136 18.99 -30.27 -38.86
C MET A 136 18.32 -29.71 -40.13
#